data_AF-A0A2K4YJ55-F1
#
_entry.id   AF-A0A2K4YJ55-F1
#
_cell.length_a   1.000
_cell.length_b   1.000
_cell.length_c   1.000
_cell.angle_alpha   90.00
_cell.angle_beta   90.00
_cell.angle_gamma   90.00
#
_symmetry.space_group_name_H-M   'P 1'
#
loop_
_entity.id
_entity.type
_entity.pdbx_description
1 polymer ?
#
loop_
_entity_poly.entity_id
_entity_poly.type
_entity_poly.pdbx_seq_one_letter_code
_entity_poly.pdbx_strand_id
1 'polypeptide(L)'
;LVPEQWDGEVDGHSFYFRERHGEWRIELDLRPSGRFARTLAGTNSDGTPQYGQKELDEGDIIAHGTIDDDAYGTTLVERAQFIVDTIRIHLARKQCTLHKDDLSSIEALFGAEIKWCPACGKRLSNR
;
A
#
# COMPACT_ATOMS: atom_id res chain seq x y z
N LEU A 1 6.63 -21.12 3.71
CA LEU A 1 5.72 -20.14 4.35
C LEU A 1 4.51 -19.99 3.45
N VAL A 2 3.30 -19.94 4.01
CA VAL A 2 2.09 -19.63 3.26
C VAL A 2 2.05 -18.12 3.00
N PRO A 3 1.55 -17.63 1.85
CA PRO A 3 1.46 -16.20 1.58
C PRO A 3 0.56 -15.53 2.62
N GLU A 4 1.04 -14.47 3.27
CA GLU A 4 0.23 -13.66 4.18
C GLU A 4 -0.60 -12.65 3.36
N GLN A 5 -1.91 -12.58 3.62
CA GLN A 5 -2.85 -11.73 2.88
C GLN A 5 -3.84 -11.10 3.84
N TRP A 6 -4.09 -9.80 3.66
CA TRP A 6 -4.99 -9.01 4.49
C TRP A 6 -5.79 -8.08 3.60
N ASP A 7 -7.06 -7.91 3.93
CA ASP A 7 -7.96 -6.96 3.29
C ASP A 7 -8.79 -6.23 4.34
N GLY A 8 -9.32 -5.07 3.99
CA GLY A 8 -10.14 -4.26 4.88
C GLY A 8 -10.33 -2.84 4.36
N GLU A 9 -10.71 -1.94 5.25
CA GLU A 9 -10.94 -0.52 4.94
C GLU A 9 -10.16 0.37 5.91
N VAL A 10 -9.50 1.41 5.37
CA VAL A 10 -8.81 2.45 6.12
C VAL A 10 -9.21 3.80 5.57
N ASP A 11 -9.80 4.65 6.42
CA ASP A 11 -10.18 6.04 6.10
C ASP A 11 -11.02 6.16 4.81
N GLY A 12 -11.93 5.20 4.56
CA GLY A 12 -12.82 5.17 3.40
C GLY A 12 -12.22 4.55 2.13
N HIS A 13 -10.99 4.03 2.19
CA HIS A 13 -10.35 3.30 1.10
C HIS A 13 -10.25 1.81 1.45
N SER A 14 -10.70 0.98 0.52
CA SER A 14 -10.46 -0.47 0.61
C SER A 14 -8.99 -0.75 0.36
N PHE A 15 -8.40 -1.71 1.07
CA PHE A 15 -7.01 -2.11 0.85
C PHE A 15 -6.87 -3.61 0.68
N TYR A 16 -5.81 -3.99 -0.03
CA TYR A 16 -5.35 -5.36 -0.14
C TYR A 16 -3.83 -5.40 0.05
N PHE A 17 -3.41 -6.11 1.10
CA PHE A 17 -2.01 -6.42 1.37
C PHE A 17 -1.73 -7.87 1.01
N ARG A 18 -0.57 -8.09 0.38
CA ARG A 18 -0.09 -9.43 0.06
C ARG A 18 1.41 -9.51 0.24
N GLU A 19 1.84 -10.44 1.10
CA GLU A 19 3.21 -10.96 1.13
C GLU A 19 3.28 -12.24 0.30
N ARG A 20 4.32 -12.35 -0.51
CA ARG A 20 4.65 -13.57 -1.24
C ARG A 20 6.14 -13.62 -1.51
N HIS A 21 6.78 -14.72 -1.10
CA HIS A 21 8.20 -14.98 -1.36
C HIS A 21 9.14 -13.94 -0.73
N GLY A 22 8.77 -13.36 0.42
CA GLY A 22 9.57 -12.34 1.11
C GLY A 22 9.37 -10.93 0.55
N GLU A 23 8.59 -10.77 -0.51
CA GLU A 23 8.16 -9.47 -1.02
C GLU A 23 6.73 -9.18 -0.59
N TRP A 24 6.42 -7.92 -0.33
CA TRP A 24 5.06 -7.49 -0.02
C TRP A 24 4.64 -6.29 -0.85
N ARG A 25 3.33 -6.11 -1.00
CA ARG A 25 2.72 -4.90 -1.60
C ARG A 25 1.40 -4.56 -0.93
N ILE A 26 1.04 -3.28 -0.98
CA ILE A 26 -0.27 -2.75 -0.58
C ILE A 26 -0.91 -2.07 -1.78
N GLU A 27 -2.13 -2.49 -2.09
CA GLU A 27 -2.99 -1.89 -3.11
C GLU A 27 -4.21 -1.24 -2.44
N LEU A 28 -4.63 -0.08 -2.96
CA LEU A 28 -5.89 0.56 -2.59
C LEU A 28 -6.93 0.45 -3.70
N ASP A 29 -8.19 0.31 -3.32
CA ASP A 29 -9.35 0.39 -4.20
C ASP A 29 -9.25 -0.56 -5.40
N LEU A 30 -9.14 -1.86 -5.05
CA LEU A 30 -9.18 -2.96 -6.00
C LEU A 30 -10.43 -2.87 -6.87
N ARG A 31 -10.23 -2.99 -8.18
CA ARG A 31 -11.28 -2.91 -9.19
C ARG A 31 -11.00 -3.90 -10.32
N PRO A 32 -12.04 -4.40 -11.01
CA PRO A 32 -11.86 -5.28 -12.16
C PRO A 32 -10.91 -4.64 -13.18
N SER A 33 -9.83 -5.37 -13.49
CA SER A 33 -8.75 -4.85 -14.34
C SER A 33 -9.02 -5.01 -15.83
N GLY A 34 -10.05 -5.78 -16.22
CA GLY A 34 -10.21 -6.28 -17.59
C GLY A 34 -9.18 -7.34 -17.98
N ARG A 35 -8.24 -7.71 -17.09
CA ARG A 35 -7.27 -8.80 -17.31
C ARG A 35 -7.82 -10.09 -16.74
N PHE A 36 -7.62 -11.18 -17.47
CA PHE A 36 -8.14 -12.49 -17.10
C PHE A 36 -7.00 -13.49 -16.88
N ALA A 37 -7.05 -14.20 -15.77
CA ALA A 37 -6.16 -15.31 -15.49
C ALA A 37 -6.88 -16.64 -15.73
N ARG A 38 -6.14 -17.62 -16.24
CA ARG A 38 -6.61 -19.00 -16.38
C ARG A 38 -6.70 -19.64 -14.99
N THR A 39 -7.88 -20.16 -14.65
CA THR A 39 -8.12 -20.86 -13.38
C THR A 39 -8.47 -22.31 -13.64
N LEU A 40 -8.12 -23.20 -12.71
CA LEU A 40 -8.62 -24.57 -12.74
C LEU A 40 -10.09 -24.52 -12.31
N ALA A 41 -11.00 -24.77 -13.26
CA ALA A 41 -12.44 -24.75 -13.03
C ALA A 41 -12.95 -26.12 -12.55
N GLY A 42 -12.18 -27.18 -12.77
CA GLY A 42 -12.51 -28.53 -12.33
C GLY A 42 -11.69 -29.57 -13.09
N THR A 43 -12.19 -30.80 -13.04
CA THR A 43 -11.61 -31.93 -13.78
C THR A 43 -12.76 -32.63 -14.49
N ASN A 44 -12.58 -32.91 -15.79
CA ASN A 44 -13.52 -33.65 -16.61
C ASN A 44 -13.60 -35.12 -16.15
N SER A 45 -14.63 -35.85 -16.61
CA SER A 45 -14.83 -37.27 -16.31
C SER A 45 -13.70 -38.19 -16.82
N ASP A 46 -12.94 -37.74 -17.82
CA ASP A 46 -11.76 -38.41 -18.37
C ASP A 46 -10.46 -38.08 -17.60
N GLY A 47 -10.56 -37.31 -16.50
CA GLY A 47 -9.42 -36.89 -15.69
C GLY A 47 -8.66 -35.69 -16.23
N THR A 48 -9.08 -35.10 -17.36
CA THR A 48 -8.42 -33.91 -17.91
C THR A 48 -8.83 -32.64 -17.15
N PRO A 49 -7.89 -31.73 -16.85
CA PRO A 49 -8.22 -30.48 -16.16
C PRO A 49 -9.06 -29.57 -17.04
N GLN A 50 -10.19 -29.11 -16.49
CA GLN A 50 -11.04 -28.10 -17.09
C GLN A 50 -10.55 -26.72 -16.62
N TYR A 51 -10.37 -25.81 -17.56
CA TYR A 51 -9.89 -24.46 -17.26
C TYR A 51 -10.97 -23.42 -17.56
N GLY A 52 -11.11 -22.48 -16.64
CA GLY A 52 -11.91 -21.27 -16.81
C GLY A 52 -11.03 -20.04 -16.90
N GLN A 53 -11.69 -18.88 -16.95
CA GLN A 53 -11.07 -17.58 -16.80
C GLN A 53 -11.69 -16.88 -15.59
N LYS A 54 -10.86 -16.23 -14.78
CA LYS A 54 -11.29 -15.32 -13.73
C LYS A 54 -10.69 -13.95 -14.00
N GLU A 55 -11.52 -12.93 -13.95
CA GLU A 55 -11.05 -11.54 -14.01
C GLU A 55 -10.21 -11.23 -12.77
N LEU A 56 -9.11 -10.50 -12.98
CA LEU A 56 -8.23 -10.06 -11.92
C LEU A 56 -8.68 -8.69 -11.43
N ASP A 57 -8.66 -8.51 -10.11
CA ASP A 57 -8.83 -7.20 -9.49
C ASP A 57 -7.46 -6.58 -9.24
N GLU A 58 -7.34 -5.28 -9.52
CA GLU A 58 -6.13 -4.49 -9.33
C GLU A 58 -6.47 -3.15 -8.72
N GLY A 59 -5.62 -2.68 -7.80
CA GLY A 59 -5.75 -1.39 -7.16
C GLY A 59 -4.58 -0.46 -7.49
N ASP A 60 -4.60 0.71 -6.86
CA ASP A 60 -3.46 1.61 -6.87
C ASP A 60 -2.38 1.05 -5.93
N ILE A 61 -1.23 0.63 -6.46
CA ILE A 61 -0.09 0.21 -5.62
C ILE A 61 0.45 1.45 -4.90
N ILE A 62 0.31 1.48 -3.58
CA ILE A 62 0.75 2.63 -2.77
C ILE A 62 2.12 2.41 -2.12
N ALA A 63 2.51 1.15 -1.93
CA ALA A 63 3.77 0.75 -1.32
C ALA A 63 4.09 -0.71 -1.67
N HIS A 64 5.38 -1.01 -1.75
CA HIS A 64 5.91 -2.36 -1.86
C HIS A 64 7.29 -2.42 -1.20
N GLY A 65 7.72 -3.61 -0.82
CA GLY A 65 9.00 -3.79 -0.14
C GLY A 65 9.27 -5.24 0.20
N THR A 66 10.14 -5.46 1.18
CA THR A 66 10.56 -6.79 1.61
C THR A 66 10.23 -7.02 3.08
N ILE A 67 10.13 -8.29 3.49
CA ILE A 67 9.93 -8.64 4.90
C ILE A 67 11.11 -8.21 5.80
N ASP A 68 12.24 -7.85 5.19
CA ASP A 68 13.45 -7.37 5.86
C ASP A 68 13.40 -5.85 6.12
N ASP A 69 12.35 -5.15 5.66
CA ASP A 69 12.20 -3.72 5.91
C ASP A 69 12.01 -3.46 7.42
N ASP A 70 12.78 -2.52 7.99
CA ASP A 70 12.85 -2.26 9.45
C ASP A 70 11.47 -2.07 10.12
N ALA A 71 10.50 -1.51 9.40
CA ALA A 71 9.17 -1.22 9.91
C ALA A 71 8.14 -2.34 9.67
N TYR A 72 8.50 -3.40 8.94
CA TYR A 72 7.56 -4.46 8.54
C TYR A 72 6.96 -5.17 9.76
N GLY A 73 7.77 -5.41 10.79
CA GLY A 73 7.33 -6.03 12.03
C GLY A 73 7.45 -7.56 12.07
N THR A 74 7.61 -8.08 13.28
CA THR A 74 7.81 -9.51 13.56
C THR A 74 6.54 -10.21 14.03
N THR A 75 5.59 -9.45 14.58
CA THR A 75 4.28 -9.95 15.05
C THR A 75 3.14 -9.53 14.11
N LEU A 76 2.00 -10.22 14.20
CA LEU A 76 0.80 -9.86 13.42
C LEU A 76 0.30 -8.44 13.76
N VAL A 77 0.40 -8.03 15.03
CA VAL A 77 -0.05 -6.70 15.47
C VAL A 77 0.87 -5.62 14.91
N GLU A 78 2.18 -5.82 14.94
CA GLU A 78 3.14 -4.91 14.32
C GLU A 78 2.90 -4.79 12.81
N ARG A 79 2.64 -5.91 12.12
CA ARG A 79 2.31 -5.90 10.69
C ARG A 79 1.00 -5.17 10.39
N ALA A 80 -0.03 -5.38 11.20
CA ALA A 80 -1.29 -4.65 11.07
C ALA A 80 -1.06 -3.13 11.19
N GLN A 81 -0.30 -2.72 12.20
CA GLN A 81 0.05 -1.32 12.43
C GLN A 81 0.85 -0.74 11.25
N PHE A 82 1.84 -1.48 10.76
CA PHE A 82 2.63 -1.13 9.59
C PHE A 82 1.76 -0.88 8.35
N ILE A 83 0.81 -1.78 8.06
CA ILE A 83 -0.11 -1.65 6.92
C ILE A 83 -0.97 -0.39 7.08
N VAL A 84 -1.61 -0.20 8.24
CA VAL A 84 -2.50 0.94 8.51
C VAL A 84 -1.73 2.27 8.44
N ASP A 85 -0.55 2.35 9.05
CA ASP A 85 0.26 3.57 9.03
C ASP A 85 0.74 3.90 7.61
N THR A 86 1.15 2.88 6.84
CA THR A 86 1.55 3.07 5.44
C THR A 86 0.40 3.66 4.61
N ILE A 87 -0.83 3.14 4.78
CA ILE A 87 -2.02 3.65 4.09
C ILE A 87 -2.32 5.09 4.53
N ARG A 88 -2.36 5.37 5.83
CA ARG A 88 -2.66 6.71 6.36
C ARG A 88 -1.65 7.75 5.91
N ILE A 89 -0.36 7.42 5.94
CA ILE A 89 0.71 8.29 5.45
C ILE A 89 0.53 8.56 3.96
N HIS A 90 0.21 7.54 3.16
CA HIS A 90 -0.05 7.71 1.73
C HIS A 90 -1.22 8.66 1.48
N LEU A 91 -2.36 8.44 2.14
CA LEU A 91 -3.58 9.26 1.99
C LEU A 91 -3.33 10.71 2.44
N ALA A 92 -2.67 10.91 3.57
CA ALA A 92 -2.28 12.23 4.05
C ALA A 92 -1.38 12.97 3.05
N ARG A 93 -0.41 12.29 2.44
CA ARG A 93 0.45 12.87 1.39
C ARG A 93 -0.32 13.24 0.13
N LYS A 94 -1.29 12.42 -0.28
CA LYS A 94 -2.12 12.66 -1.47
C LYS A 94 -3.03 13.88 -1.31
N GLN A 95 -3.52 14.14 -0.08
CA GLN A 95 -4.41 15.27 0.21
C GLN A 95 -3.68 16.55 0.66
N CYS A 96 -2.37 16.47 0.98
CA CYS A 96 -1.64 17.59 1.55
C CYS A 96 -1.42 18.74 0.56
N THR A 97 -1.99 19.91 0.89
CA THR A 97 -1.82 21.17 0.15
C THR A 97 -0.80 22.12 0.79
N LEU A 98 -0.13 21.69 1.87
CA LEU A 98 0.76 22.53 2.69
C LEU A 98 2.23 22.54 2.19
N HIS A 99 2.52 21.98 1.02
CA HIS A 99 3.84 22.05 0.38
C HIS A 99 4.08 23.43 -0.25
N LYS A 100 4.09 24.48 0.57
CA LYS A 100 4.36 25.83 0.07
C LYS A 100 5.82 25.96 -0.37
N ASP A 101 6.04 26.71 -1.44
CA ASP A 101 7.38 27.06 -1.92
C ASP A 101 8.12 27.99 -0.94
N ASP A 102 7.37 28.73 -0.10
CA ASP A 102 7.91 29.60 0.94
C ASP A 102 7.43 29.16 2.32
N LEU A 103 8.39 28.73 3.15
CA LEU A 103 8.20 28.28 4.52
C LEU A 103 8.87 29.22 5.54
N SER A 104 9.45 30.33 5.09
CA SER A 104 10.27 31.24 5.91
C SER A 104 9.54 31.72 7.17
N SER A 105 8.24 32.01 7.06
CA SER A 105 7.42 32.44 8.20
C SER A 105 7.22 31.35 9.25
N ILE A 106 7.22 30.07 8.84
CA ILE A 106 7.08 28.93 9.76
C ILE A 106 8.45 28.60 10.37
N GLU A 107 9.51 28.60 9.57
CA GLU A 107 10.89 28.40 10.04
C GLU A 107 11.30 29.45 11.08
N ALA A 108 10.92 30.71 10.87
CA ALA A 108 11.15 31.79 11.83
C ALA A 108 10.47 31.56 13.19
N LEU A 109 9.31 30.87 13.21
CA LEU A 109 8.61 30.52 14.45
C LEU A 109 9.28 29.34 15.19
N PHE A 110 9.84 28.38 14.46
CA PHE A 110 10.49 27.21 15.07
C PHE A 110 11.99 27.39 15.32
N GLY A 111 12.61 28.45 14.76
CA GLY A 111 14.04 28.70 14.88
C GLY A 111 14.91 27.65 14.17
N ALA A 112 14.32 26.87 13.26
CA ALA A 112 14.98 25.79 12.54
C ALA A 112 14.39 25.63 11.14
N GLU A 113 15.23 25.17 10.22
CA GLU A 113 14.86 24.84 8.85
C GLU A 113 13.90 23.63 8.81
N ILE A 114 12.80 23.76 8.08
CA ILE A 114 11.77 22.71 8.00
C ILE A 114 12.02 21.85 6.76
N LYS A 115 12.66 20.70 6.99
CA LYS A 115 12.99 19.74 5.93
C LYS A 115 11.84 18.81 5.56
N TRP A 116 10.82 18.73 6.40
CA TRP A 116 9.70 17.79 6.27
C TRP A 116 8.37 18.49 6.56
N CYS A 117 7.35 18.23 5.75
CA CYS A 117 6.01 18.74 6.00
C CYS A 117 5.46 18.12 7.29
N PRO A 118 5.09 18.90 8.32
CA PRO A 118 4.58 18.34 9.57
C PRO A 118 3.21 17.67 9.42
N ALA A 119 2.47 17.97 8.34
CA ALA A 119 1.15 17.39 8.09
C ALA A 119 1.19 16.03 7.37
N CYS A 120 2.20 15.76 6.55
CA CYS A 120 2.22 14.55 5.71
C CYS A 120 3.59 13.85 5.62
N GLY A 121 4.62 14.38 6.30
CA GLY A 121 5.96 13.81 6.33
C GLY A 121 6.62 13.73 4.94
N LYS A 122 6.21 14.54 3.96
CA LYS A 122 6.90 14.67 2.68
C LYS A 122 8.15 15.53 2.87
N ARG A 123 9.28 15.13 2.26
CA ARG A 123 10.49 15.97 2.23
C ARG A 123 10.22 17.21 1.41
N LEU A 124 10.46 18.39 1.99
CA LEU A 124 10.31 19.66 1.31
C LEU A 124 11.58 19.93 0.50
N SER A 125 11.41 20.45 -0.72
CA SER A 125 12.54 20.81 -1.58
C SER A 125 13.05 22.16 -1.14
N ASN A 126 14.26 22.23 -0.59
CA ASN A 126 14.95 23.50 -0.45
C ASN A 126 15.26 24.02 -1.85
N ARG A 127 14.83 25.25 -2.14
CA ARG A 127 15.25 25.98 -3.32
C ARG A 127 16.38 26.93 -2.99
#